data_AF-A0A2N1UV25-F1
#
_entry.id   AF-A0A2N1UV25-F1
#
_cell.length_a   1.000
_cell.length_b   1.000
_cell.length_c   1.000
_cell.angle_alpha   90.00
_cell.angle_beta   90.00
_cell.angle_gamma   90.00
#
_symmetry.space_group_name_H-M   'P 1'
#
loop_
_entity.id
_entity.type
_entity.pdbx_description
1 polymer ?
#
loop_
_entity_poly.entity_id
_entity_poly.type
_entity_poly.pdbx_seq_one_letter_code
_entity_poly.pdbx_strand_id
1 'polypeptide(L)'
;LAFELGGLPLMILSLGAVFDGCLFGDHCSPLADTTVLTSIACSSDLLDHVRTQLPYGLLALSTAAFCCYLPAGAGWQPWLVVPAGLGIMGLFLHYVGRDPEADAVMPPPLPNHLGRQIPEPFSD
;
A
#
# COMPACT_ATOMS: atom_id res chain seq x y z
N LEU A 1 1.53 -22.48 20.53
CA LEU A 1 2.38 -21.52 21.28
C LEU A 1 1.61 -20.25 21.67
N ALA A 2 1.13 -19.43 20.73
CA ALA A 2 0.42 -18.18 21.06
C ALA A 2 -0.83 -18.38 21.95
N PHE A 3 -1.65 -19.41 21.65
CA PHE A 3 -2.82 -19.76 22.48
C PHE A 3 -2.44 -20.14 23.92
N GLU A 4 -1.36 -20.91 24.09
CA GLU A 4 -0.86 -21.34 25.41
C GLU A 4 -0.35 -20.16 26.25
N LEU A 5 0.22 -19.14 25.61
CA LEU A 5 0.83 -18.00 26.31
C LEU A 5 -0.15 -16.86 26.63
N GLY A 6 -1.20 -16.68 25.83
CA GLY A 6 -2.10 -15.52 25.97
C GLY A 6 -3.54 -15.76 25.51
N GLY A 7 -3.95 -17.03 25.38
CA GLY A 7 -5.30 -17.42 25.01
C GLY A 7 -5.73 -16.97 23.62
N LEU A 8 -7.05 -16.88 23.41
CA LEU A 8 -7.66 -16.43 22.16
C LEU A 8 -7.18 -15.03 21.70
N PRO A 9 -7.04 -14.01 22.56
CA PRO A 9 -6.63 -12.67 22.13
C PRO A 9 -5.24 -12.67 21.47
N LEU A 10 -4.25 -13.30 22.10
CA LEU A 10 -2.90 -13.35 21.56
C LEU A 10 -2.82 -14.21 20.28
N MET A 11 -3.64 -15.27 20.19
CA MET A 11 -3.75 -16.07 18.98
C MET A 11 -4.29 -15.25 17.80
N ILE A 12 -5.36 -14.47 18.02
CA ILE A 12 -5.96 -13.62 16.98
C ILE A 12 -4.98 -12.52 16.55
N LEU A 13 -4.30 -11.87 17.49
CA LEU A 13 -3.27 -10.86 17.19
C LEU A 13 -2.11 -11.47 16.38
N SER A 14 -1.64 -12.66 16.76
CA SER A 14 -0.57 -13.36 16.04
C SER A 14 -1.00 -13.73 14.62
N LEU A 15 -2.24 -14.18 14.44
CA LEU A 15 -2.80 -14.52 13.14
C LEU A 15 -2.90 -13.27 12.24
N GLY A 16 -3.43 -12.16 12.78
CA GLY A 16 -3.48 -10.88 12.06
C GLY A 16 -2.10 -10.40 11.63
N ALA A 17 -1.12 -10.42 12.54
CA ALA A 17 0.24 -10.00 12.24
C ALA A 17 0.90 -10.84 11.13
N VAL A 18 0.63 -12.15 11.10
CA VAL A 18 1.11 -13.04 10.01
C VAL A 18 0.41 -12.71 8.69
N PHE A 19 -0.91 -12.49 8.70
CA PHE A 19 -1.65 -12.12 7.49
C PHE A 19 -1.18 -10.78 6.91
N ASP A 20 -0.93 -9.77 7.73
CA ASP A 20 -0.39 -8.48 7.27
C ASP A 20 1.01 -8.65 6.67
N GLY A 21 1.84 -9.53 7.25
CA GLY A 21 3.16 -9.87 6.71
C GLY A 21 3.10 -10.57 5.35
N CYS A 22 2.15 -11.50 5.17
CA CYS A 22 1.89 -12.13 3.87
C CYS A 22 1.43 -11.10 2.83
N LEU A 23 0.50 -10.21 3.19
CA LEU A 23 -0.01 -9.18 2.29
C LEU A 23 1.11 -8.22 1.85
N PHE A 24 1.94 -7.77 2.79
CA PHE A 24 3.13 -6.98 2.47
C PHE A 24 4.07 -7.72 1.49
N GLY A 25 4.30 -9.01 1.72
CA GLY A 25 5.12 -9.85 0.85
C GLY A 25 4.59 -9.93 -0.58
N ASP A 26 3.29 -10.15 -0.76
CA ASP A 26 2.67 -10.28 -2.09
C ASP A 26 2.70 -8.97 -2.89
N HIS A 27 2.65 -7.82 -2.22
CA HIS A 27 2.70 -6.49 -2.87
C HIS A 27 4.11 -5.99 -3.19
N CYS A 28 5.10 -6.42 -2.41
CA CYS A 28 6.47 -5.89 -2.52
C CYS A 28 7.47 -6.92 -3.08
N SER A 29 7.03 -8.14 -3.37
CA SER A 29 7.91 -9.19 -3.91
C SER A 29 7.93 -9.18 -5.44
N PRO A 30 9.11 -9.09 -6.08
CA PRO A 30 9.23 -9.20 -7.53
C PRO A 30 8.92 -10.61 -8.06
N LEU A 31 8.73 -11.59 -7.15
CA LEU A 31 8.40 -12.97 -7.49
C LEU A 31 6.90 -13.27 -7.36
N ALA A 32 6.09 -12.32 -6.87
CA ALA A 32 4.65 -12.53 -6.73
C ALA A 32 3.95 -12.39 -8.09
N ASP A 33 3.11 -13.36 -8.46
CA ASP A 33 2.36 -13.37 -9.73
C ASP A 33 1.49 -12.11 -9.90
N THR A 34 0.91 -11.62 -8.80
CA THR A 34 0.13 -10.37 -8.77
C THR A 34 0.99 -9.14 -9.06
N THR A 35 2.22 -9.08 -8.54
CA THR A 35 3.17 -8.00 -8.81
C THR A 35 3.59 -8.00 -10.29
N VAL A 36 3.82 -9.18 -10.88
CA VAL A 36 4.15 -9.31 -12.32
C VAL A 36 2.98 -8.87 -13.21
N LEU A 37 1.76 -9.32 -12.89
CA LEU A 37 0.57 -8.95 -13.66
C LEU A 37 0.30 -7.45 -13.60
N THR A 38 0.41 -6.85 -12.41
CA THR A 38 0.18 -5.41 -12.21
C THR A 38 1.27 -4.55 -12.84
N SER A 39 2.54 -4.97 -12.84
CA SER A 39 3.59 -4.22 -13.55
C SER A 39 3.35 -4.18 -15.06
N ILE A 40 2.90 -5.30 -15.65
CA ILE A 40 2.53 -5.38 -17.07
C ILE A 40 1.32 -4.49 -17.36
N ALA A 41 0.28 -4.53 -16.52
CA ALA A 41 -0.92 -3.71 -16.68
C ALA A 41 -0.61 -2.20 -16.63
N CYS A 42 0.37 -1.80 -15.81
CA CYS A 42 0.83 -0.41 -15.72
C CYS A 42 1.87 -0.01 -16.79
N SER A 43 2.24 -0.92 -17.70
CA SER A 43 3.33 -0.71 -18.69
C SER A 43 4.63 -0.23 -18.03
N SER A 44 4.92 -0.73 -16.82
CA SER A 44 6.09 -0.37 -16.01
C SER A 44 7.05 -1.54 -15.89
N ASP A 45 8.35 -1.26 -15.78
CA ASP A 45 9.33 -2.29 -15.45
C ASP A 45 9.04 -2.88 -14.07
N LEU A 46 9.06 -4.22 -13.97
CA LEU A 46 8.73 -4.96 -12.74
C LEU A 46 9.51 -4.47 -11.52
N LEU A 47 10.81 -4.24 -11.70
CA LEU A 47 11.68 -3.81 -10.60
C LEU A 47 11.36 -2.38 -10.15
N ASP A 48 10.95 -1.51 -11.07
CA ASP A 48 10.58 -0.12 -10.77
C ASP A 48 9.18 -0.05 -10.15
N HIS A 49 8.27 -0.93 -10.57
CA HIS A 49 6.99 -1.15 -9.91
C HIS A 49 7.22 -1.51 -8.43
N VAL A 50 8.02 -2.55 -8.15
CA VAL A 50 8.33 -2.97 -6.77
C VAL A 50 9.01 -1.87 -5.96
N ARG A 51 9.98 -1.16 -6.55
CA ARG A 51 10.70 -0.06 -5.87
C ARG A 51 9.78 1.07 -5.44
N THR A 52 8.77 1.38 -6.23
CA THR A 52 7.78 2.41 -5.86
C THR A 52 6.81 1.90 -4.82
N GLN A 53 6.47 0.60 -4.79
CA GLN A 53 5.57 0.00 -3.78
C GLN A 53 6.21 -0.22 -2.41
N LEU A 54 7.48 -0.60 -2.35
CA LEU A 54 8.23 -0.86 -1.11
C LEU A 54 8.09 0.23 -0.02
N PRO A 55 8.27 1.53 -0.30
CA PRO A 55 8.15 2.57 0.73
C PRO A 55 6.75 2.64 1.34
N TYR A 56 5.69 2.48 0.53
CA TYR A 56 4.31 2.45 1.03
C TYR A 56 4.02 1.19 1.85
N GLY A 57 4.49 0.04 1.38
CA GLY A 57 4.36 -1.23 2.10
C GLY A 57 5.07 -1.21 3.46
N LEU A 58 6.28 -0.67 3.52
CA LEU A 58 7.04 -0.54 4.78
C LEU A 58 6.38 0.42 5.76
N LEU A 59 5.79 1.52 5.27
CA LEU A 59 5.00 2.43 6.10
C LEU A 59 3.79 1.71 6.70
N ALA A 60 3.05 0.94 5.89
CA ALA A 60 1.90 0.16 6.35
C ALA A 60 2.30 -0.88 7.40
N LEU A 61 3.33 -1.68 7.11
CA LEU A 61 3.83 -2.73 8.01
C LEU A 61 4.33 -2.14 9.34
N SER A 62 5.11 -1.07 9.28
CA SER A 62 5.64 -0.41 10.49
C SER A 62 4.52 0.20 11.33
N THR A 63 3.55 0.86 10.72
CA THR A 63 2.39 1.42 11.43
C THR A 63 1.56 0.32 12.09
N ALA A 64 1.27 -0.77 11.37
CA ALA A 64 0.53 -1.90 11.92
C ALA A 64 1.27 -2.53 13.11
N ALA A 65 2.58 -2.76 12.99
CA ALA A 65 3.40 -3.33 14.05
C ALA A 65 3.44 -2.43 15.32
N PHE A 66 3.78 -1.15 15.16
CA PHE A 66 4.04 -0.26 16.29
C PHE A 66 2.81 0.43 16.86
N CYS A 67 1.80 0.72 16.04
CA CYS A 67 0.62 1.48 16.47
C CYS A 67 -0.60 0.59 16.71
N CYS A 68 -0.66 -0.61 16.13
CA CYS A 68 -1.79 -1.53 16.29
C CYS A 68 -1.42 -2.75 17.14
N TYR A 69 -0.53 -3.63 16.65
CA TYR A 69 -0.26 -4.92 17.29
C TYR A 69 0.45 -4.82 18.64
N LEU A 70 1.50 -4.00 18.75
CA LEU A 70 2.22 -3.83 20.02
C LEU A 70 1.33 -3.22 21.12
N PRO A 71 0.58 -2.12 20.88
CA PRO A 71 -0.35 -1.59 21.89
C PRO A 71 -1.49 -2.55 22.23
N ALA A 72 -2.08 -3.23 21.23
CA ALA A 72 -3.11 -4.23 21.48
C ALA A 72 -2.59 -5.41 22.33
N GLY A 73 -1.36 -5.86 22.06
CA GLY A 73 -0.66 -6.88 22.86
C GLY A 73 -0.34 -6.41 24.28
N ALA A 74 -0.13 -5.11 24.50
CA ALA A 74 0.02 -4.50 25.81
C ALA A 74 -1.31 -4.29 26.56
N GLY A 75 -2.44 -4.73 25.99
CA GLY A 75 -3.77 -4.67 26.61
C GLY A 75 -4.60 -3.44 26.25
N TRP A 76 -4.17 -2.63 25.29
CA TRP A 76 -4.99 -1.50 24.81
C TRP A 76 -6.20 -2.02 24.03
N GLN A 77 -7.33 -1.32 24.16
CA GLN A 77 -8.57 -1.71 23.49
C GLN A 77 -8.44 -1.58 21.96
N PRO A 78 -8.70 -2.66 21.18
CA PRO A 78 -8.55 -2.66 19.72
C PRO A 78 -9.30 -1.54 19.01
N TRP A 79 -10.49 -1.19 19.52
CA TRP A 79 -11.34 -0.13 18.98
C TRP A 79 -10.73 1.26 19.08
N LEU A 80 -9.70 1.46 19.90
CA LEU A 80 -8.95 2.72 19.97
C LEU A 80 -7.73 2.71 19.06
N VAL A 81 -6.97 1.61 19.09
CA VAL A 81 -5.68 1.53 18.38
C VAL A 81 -5.85 1.39 16.88
N VAL A 82 -6.90 0.72 16.39
CA VAL A 82 -7.16 0.58 14.94
C VAL A 82 -7.50 1.93 14.29
N PRO A 83 -8.48 2.72 14.78
CA PRO A 83 -8.73 4.06 14.24
C PRO A 83 -7.53 5.01 14.40
N ALA A 84 -6.77 4.89 15.49
CA ALA A 84 -5.55 5.67 15.68
C ALA A 84 -4.49 5.35 14.61
N GLY A 85 -4.26 4.06 14.33
CA GLY A 85 -3.35 3.62 13.25
C GLY A 85 -3.78 4.11 11.88
N LEU A 86 -5.08 4.00 11.56
CA LEU A 86 -5.64 4.57 10.32
C LEU A 86 -5.47 6.09 10.24
N GLY A 87 -5.69 6.78 11.36
CA GLY A 87 -5.48 8.23 11.47
C GLY A 87 -4.02 8.63 11.24
N ILE A 88 -3.06 7.88 11.78
CA ILE A 88 -1.63 8.09 11.56
C ILE A 88 -1.29 7.90 10.08
N MET A 89 -1.82 6.86 9.44
CA MET A 89 -1.63 6.62 8.00
C MET A 89 -2.20 7.76 7.17
N GLY A 90 -3.43 8.19 7.46
CA GLY A 90 -4.08 9.31 6.78
C GLY A 90 -3.32 10.62 6.97
N LEU A 91 -2.80 10.86 8.18
CA LEU A 91 -1.99 12.05 8.48
C LEU A 91 -0.66 12.03 7.72
N PHE A 92 0.01 10.87 7.66
CA PHE A 92 1.24 10.71 6.88
C PHE A 92 0.99 11.01 5.41
N LEU A 93 -0.06 10.42 4.83
CA LEU A 93 -0.44 10.67 3.44
C LEU A 93 -0.82 12.14 3.20
N HIS A 94 -1.44 12.81 4.17
CA HIS A 94 -1.77 14.23 4.03
C HIS A 94 -0.54 15.14 4.03
N TYR A 95 0.50 14.83 4.83
CA TYR A 95 1.71 15.67 4.89
C TYR A 95 2.79 15.31 3.87
N VAL A 96 2.87 14.04 3.47
CA VAL A 96 3.93 13.53 2.59
C VAL A 96 3.41 13.22 1.18
N GLY A 97 2.12 12.91 1.06
CA GLY A 97 1.49 12.62 -0.23
C GLY A 97 1.58 13.82 -1.17
N ARG A 98 1.96 13.55 -2.41
CA ARG A 98 1.98 14.52 -3.50
C ARG A 98 0.91 14.15 -4.50
N ASP A 99 0.34 15.16 -5.13
CA ASP A 99 -0.63 15.02 -6.21
C ASP A 99 0.11 14.64 -7.51
N PRO A 100 -0.09 13.42 -8.05
CA PRO A 100 0.58 12.98 -9.27
C PRO A 100 0.12 13.74 -10.51
N GLU A 101 -1.12 14.24 -10.53
CA GLU A 101 -1.68 14.97 -11.65
C GLU A 101 -1.22 16.43 -11.69
N ALA A 102 -0.99 17.04 -10.52
CA ALA A 102 -0.45 18.40 -10.45
C ALA A 102 0.95 18.53 -11.08
N ASP A 103 1.74 17.45 -11.05
CA ASP A 103 3.08 17.37 -11.62
C ASP A 103 3.09 16.86 -13.08
N ALA A 104 1.92 16.52 -13.65
CA ALA A 104 1.81 16.08 -15.03
C ALA A 104 2.04 17.27 -15.98
N VAL A 105 3.20 17.27 -16.65
CA VAL A 105 3.46 18.21 -17.75
C VAL A 105 2.49 17.90 -18.88
N MET A 106 1.46 18.74 -19.04
CA MET A 106 0.59 18.68 -20.21
C MET A 106 1.45 18.79 -21.47
N PRO A 107 1.40 17.82 -22.40
CA PRO A 107 2.14 17.92 -23.64
C PRO A 107 1.68 19.18 -24.39
N PRO A 108 2.58 19.85 -25.14
CA PRO A 108 2.21 21.01 -25.92
C PRO A 108 1.03 20.67 -26.85
N PRO A 109 0.10 21.62 -27.09
CA PRO A 109 -1.04 21.37 -27.96
C PRO A 109 -0.55 20.85 -29.30
N LEU A 110 -1.09 19.70 -29.71
CA LEU A 110 -0.66 19.04 -30.93
C LEU A 110 -0.88 19.95 -32.13
N PRO A 111 0.04 19.97 -33.10
CA PRO A 111 -0.21 20.61 -34.38
C PRO A 111 -1.53 20.12 -34.98
N ASN A 112 -2.31 21.01 -35.59
CA ASN A 112 -3.66 20.71 -36.13
C ASN A 112 -3.74 19.50 -37.07
N HIS A 113 -2.62 19.04 -37.63
CA HIS A 113 -2.55 17.87 -38.50
C HIS A 113 -2.35 16.54 -37.74
N LEU A 114 -1.97 16.57 -36.45
CA LEU A 114 -1.76 15.41 -35.58
C LEU A 114 -2.90 15.19 -34.57
N GLY A 115 -3.73 16.20 -34.30
CA GLY A 115 -4.87 16.09 -33.37
C GLY A 115 -5.98 15.12 -33.79
N ARG A 116 -5.93 14.56 -35.01
CA ARG A 116 -6.86 13.52 -35.49
C ARG A 116 -6.33 12.09 -35.35
N GLN A 117 -5.06 11.92 -34.98
CA GLN A 117 -4.38 10.62 -35.02
C GLN A 117 -4.17 10.00 -33.64
N ILE A 118 -4.38 10.74 -32.57
CA ILE A 118 -4.32 10.17 -31.22
C ILE A 118 -5.71 9.59 -30.91
N PRO A 119 -5.82 8.27 -30.66
CA PRO A 119 -7.05 7.72 -30.11
C PRO A 119 -7.29 8.37 -28.74
N GLU A 120 -8.49 8.94 -28.54
CA GLU A 120 -8.92 9.45 -27.24
C GLU A 120 -8.62 8.41 -26.15
N PRO A 121 -8.09 8.81 -24.98
CA PRO A 121 -7.78 7.87 -23.93
C PRO A 121 -9.09 7.20 -23.50
N PHE A 122 -9.23 5.91 -23.86
CA PHE A 122 -10.31 4.99 -23.49
C PHE A 122 -11.67 5.65 -23.21
N SER A 123 -12.44 5.89 -24.27
CA SER A 123 -13.89 5.99 -24.14
C SER A 123 -14.48 4.58 -24.14
N ASP A 124 -14.43 3.89 -23.01
CA ASP A 124 -15.29 2.74 -22.68
C ASP A 124 -15.66 2.80 -21.19
#